data_AF-A0A1A0L0I6-F1
#
_entry.id   AF-A0A1A0L0I6-F1
#
_cell.length_a   1.000
_cell.length_b   1.000
_cell.length_c   1.000
_cell.angle_alpha   90.00
_cell.angle_beta   90.00
_cell.angle_gamma   90.00
#
_symmetry.space_group_name_H-M   'P 1'
#
loop_
_entity.id
_entity.type
_entity.pdbx_description
1 polymer ?
#
loop_
_entity_poly.entity_id
_entity_poly.type
_entity_poly.pdbx_seq_one_letter_code
_entity_poly.pdbx_strand_id
1 'polypeptide(L)'
;MTVYSTDLTGLLATIKDTLGHRVAPALTDGTARQELAAVLEQLDNLTQRIAWDQAALAQTCERTEALATRLGLAPAGDVHAGVDALRARRRDVSDVLRAAYRDGAPRAGLVESVLEFSETDVAEQISVGLRAGLPI
;
A
#
# COMPACT_ATOMS: atom_id res chain seq x y z
N MET A 1 -14.68 15.37 -2.16
CA MET A 1 -13.74 15.36 -1.02
C MET A 1 -12.45 14.73 -1.50
N THR A 2 -11.45 15.54 -1.83
CA THR A 2 -10.15 15.06 -2.34
C THR A 2 -9.36 14.45 -1.18
N VAL A 3 -9.31 13.12 -1.14
CA VAL A 3 -8.34 12.42 -0.31
C VAL A 3 -6.98 12.75 -0.93
N TYR A 4 -6.29 13.74 -0.37
CA TYR A 4 -4.85 13.84 -0.57
C TYR A 4 -4.28 12.57 0.04
N SER A 5 -3.92 11.60 -0.81
CA SER A 5 -2.97 10.56 -0.44
C SER A 5 -1.64 11.26 -0.23
N THR A 6 -1.52 12.05 0.84
CA THR A 6 -0.23 12.55 1.31
C THR A 6 0.57 11.32 1.62
N ASP A 7 1.61 11.09 0.83
CA ASP A 7 2.64 10.10 1.10
C ASP A 7 3.20 10.37 2.50
N LEU A 8 2.59 9.73 3.51
CA LEU A 8 2.87 9.96 4.92
C LEU A 8 4.29 9.52 5.25
N THR A 9 4.78 8.48 4.58
CA THR A 9 6.18 8.05 4.66
C THR A 9 7.10 9.14 4.12
N GLY A 10 6.80 9.70 2.94
CA GLY A 10 7.55 10.81 2.36
C GLY A 10 7.54 12.08 3.23
N LEU A 11 6.40 12.40 3.83
CA LEU A 11 6.27 13.52 4.78
C LEU A 11 7.13 13.30 6.03
N LEU A 12 7.07 12.12 6.66
CA LEU A 12 7.86 11.81 7.84
C LEU A 12 9.36 11.78 7.53
N ALA A 13 9.75 11.26 6.37
CA ALA A 13 11.14 11.30 5.90
C ALA A 13 11.64 12.74 5.74
N THR A 14 10.81 13.62 5.17
CA THR A 14 11.12 15.06 5.01
C THR A 14 11.23 15.78 6.35
N ILE A 15 10.32 15.49 7.29
CA ILE A 15 10.36 16.04 8.65
C ILE A 15 11.63 15.58 9.38
N LYS A 16 11.92 14.28 9.34
CA LYS A 16 13.13 13.69 9.92
C LYS A 16 14.40 14.33 9.34
N ASP A 17 14.47 14.46 8.02
CA ASP A 17 15.61 15.07 7.33
C ASP A 17 15.80 16.54 7.76
N THR A 18 14.70 17.30 7.79
CA THR A 18 14.73 18.70 8.23
C THR A 18 15.18 18.82 9.69
N LEU A 19 14.61 18.02 10.58
CA LEU A 19 14.96 18.02 12.00
C LEU A 19 16.40 17.58 12.24
N GLY A 20 16.87 16.52 11.59
CA GLY A 20 18.21 15.97 11.76
C GLY A 20 19.31 16.82 11.14
N HIS A 21 19.13 17.27 9.89
CA HIS A 21 20.18 17.97 9.15
C HIS A 21 20.14 19.49 9.27
N ARG A 22 18.97 20.09 9.52
CA ARG A 22 18.83 21.57 9.59
C ARG A 22 18.64 22.07 11.01
N VAL A 23 17.89 21.36 11.85
CA VAL A 23 17.57 21.82 13.21
C VAL A 23 18.60 21.34 14.22
N ALA A 24 18.96 20.06 14.25
CA ALA A 24 19.88 19.51 15.25
C ALA A 24 21.25 20.21 15.31
N PRO A 25 21.90 20.61 14.19
CA PRO A 25 23.18 21.32 14.23
C PRO A 25 23.06 22.77 14.72
N ALA A 26 21.87 23.38 14.60
CA ALA A 26 21.61 24.75 15.02
C ALA A 26 21.29 24.87 16.52
N LEU A 27 21.04 23.75 17.20
CA LEU A 27 20.76 23.71 18.64
C LEU A 27 22.06 23.80 19.45
N THR A 28 22.23 24.91 20.16
CA THR A 28 23.38 25.12 21.06
C THR A 28 23.19 24.45 22.41
N ASP A 29 21.94 24.37 22.89
CA ASP A 29 21.59 23.74 24.16
C ASP A 29 21.75 22.21 24.11
N GLY A 30 22.31 21.63 25.18
CA GLY A 30 22.58 20.20 25.28
C GLY A 30 21.32 19.38 25.52
N THR A 31 20.41 19.90 26.35
CA THR A 31 19.13 19.24 26.67
C THR A 31 18.21 19.23 25.46
N ALA A 32 18.07 20.37 24.76
CA ALA A 32 17.29 20.45 23.54
C ALA A 32 17.78 19.48 22.44
N ARG A 33 19.10 19.24 22.34
CA ARG A 33 19.66 18.25 21.42
C ARG A 33 19.28 16.81 21.80
N GLN A 34 19.27 16.47 23.08
CA GLN A 34 18.86 15.15 23.56
C GLN A 34 17.37 14.91 23.34
N GLU A 35 16.52 15.91 23.63
CA GLU A 35 15.09 15.84 23.39
C GLU A 35 14.80 15.68 21.88
N LEU A 36 15.50 16.41 21.01
CA LEU A 36 15.36 16.25 19.56
C LEU A 36 15.79 14.87 19.07
N ALA A 37 16.87 14.31 19.64
CA ALA A 37 17.29 12.95 19.31
C ALA A 37 16.21 11.91 19.67
N ALA A 38 15.57 12.05 20.84
CA ALA A 38 14.45 11.20 21.22
C ALA A 38 13.24 11.35 20.27
N VAL A 39 12.94 12.58 19.82
CA VAL A 39 11.87 12.80 18.81
C VAL A 39 12.21 12.12 17.48
N LEU A 40 13.44 12.23 17.00
CA LEU A 40 13.88 11.56 15.77
C LEU A 40 13.76 10.03 15.87
N GLU A 41 14.10 9.45 17.03
CA GLU A 41 13.93 8.02 17.30
C GLU A 41 12.46 7.61 17.29
N GLN A 42 11.57 8.40 17.91
CA GLN A 42 10.13 8.13 17.87
C GLN A 42 9.56 8.24 16.45
N LEU A 43 10.04 9.18 15.64
CA LEU A 43 9.65 9.30 14.23
C LEU A 43 10.11 8.09 13.42
N ASP A 44 11.29 7.54 13.68
CA ASP A 44 11.76 6.31 13.02
C ASP A 44 10.91 5.10 13.41
N ASN A 45 10.61 4.93 14.69
CA ASN A 45 9.73 3.87 15.18
C ASN A 45 8.32 3.98 14.56
N LEU A 46 7.77 5.20 14.46
CA LEU A 46 6.48 5.43 13.81
C LEU A 46 6.52 5.13 12.32
N THR A 47 7.57 5.57 11.63
CA THR A 47 7.76 5.33 10.19
C THR A 47 7.78 3.83 9.88
N GLN A 48 8.48 3.03 10.68
CA GLN A 48 8.49 1.57 10.53
C GLN A 48 7.12 0.93 10.75
N ARG A 49 6.36 1.42 11.73
CA ARG A 49 5.04 0.86 12.07
C ARG A 49 3.95 1.18 11.06
N ILE A 50 4.07 2.30 10.34
CA ILE A 50 3.09 2.72 9.33
C ILE A 50 3.53 2.37 7.90
N ALA A 51 4.80 2.00 7.72
CA ALA A 51 5.28 1.55 6.42
C ALA A 51 4.48 0.31 6.00
N TRP A 52 4.00 0.33 4.76
CA TRP A 52 3.42 -0.85 4.15
C TRP A 52 4.45 -1.97 4.14
N ASP A 53 4.01 -3.18 4.46
CA ASP A 53 4.77 -4.39 4.15
C ASP A 53 4.96 -4.44 2.63
N GLN A 54 6.17 -4.13 2.18
CA GLN A 54 6.50 -4.03 0.76
C GLN A 54 6.35 -5.37 0.05
N ALA A 55 6.64 -6.49 0.73
CA ALA A 55 6.49 -7.81 0.15
C ALA A 55 5.01 -8.16 -0.03
N ALA A 56 4.17 -7.86 0.98
CA ALA A 56 2.73 -8.06 0.88
C ALA A 56 2.09 -7.13 -0.16
N LEU A 57 2.53 -5.88 -0.24
CA LEU A 57 2.07 -4.93 -1.25
C LEU A 57 2.44 -5.38 -2.67
N ALA A 58 3.67 -5.84 -2.89
CA ALA A 58 4.12 -6.37 -4.17
C ALA A 58 3.28 -7.58 -4.61
N GLN A 59 3.06 -8.57 -3.73
CA GLN A 59 2.18 -9.71 -4.01
C GLN A 59 0.76 -9.26 -4.38
N THR A 60 0.22 -8.29 -3.66
CA THR A 60 -1.12 -7.74 -3.96
C THR A 60 -1.17 -7.09 -5.33
N CYS A 61 -0.11 -6.37 -5.73
CA CYS A 61 0.02 -5.78 -7.05
C CYS A 61 0.08 -6.86 -8.14
N GLU A 62 0.94 -7.86 -7.98
CA GLU A 62 1.09 -9.00 -8.91
C GLU A 62 -0.23 -9.76 -9.11
N ARG A 63 -0.95 -10.04 -8.02
CA ARG A 63 -2.25 -10.73 -8.09
C ARG A 63 -3.32 -9.89 -8.80
N THR A 64 -3.34 -8.58 -8.52
CA THR A 64 -4.25 -7.66 -9.20
C THR A 64 -3.93 -7.60 -10.69
N GLU A 65 -2.65 -7.61 -11.06
CA GLU A 65 -2.18 -7.64 -12.44
C GLU A 65 -2.55 -8.94 -13.16
N ALA A 66 -2.42 -10.08 -12.46
CA ALA A 66 -2.83 -11.37 -12.97
C ALA A 66 -4.35 -11.44 -13.22
N LEU A 67 -5.16 -10.87 -12.32
CA LEU A 67 -6.60 -10.74 -12.56
C LEU A 67 -6.89 -9.84 -13.76
N ALA A 68 -6.25 -8.66 -13.83
CA ALA A 68 -6.43 -7.72 -14.93
C ALA A 68 -6.10 -8.36 -16.30
N THR A 69 -5.00 -9.11 -16.37
CA THR A 69 -4.59 -9.86 -17.57
C THR A 69 -5.63 -10.91 -17.96
N ARG A 70 -6.14 -11.70 -16.99
CA ARG A 70 -7.23 -12.67 -17.24
C ARG A 70 -8.51 -12.01 -17.71
N LEU A 71 -8.79 -10.80 -17.25
CA LEU A 71 -9.90 -9.98 -17.71
C LEU A 71 -9.64 -9.33 -19.08
N GLY A 72 -8.47 -9.52 -19.69
CA GLY A 72 -8.12 -9.01 -21.02
C GLY A 72 -7.65 -7.55 -21.03
N LEU A 73 -7.25 -7.00 -19.88
CA LEU A 73 -6.54 -5.72 -19.85
C LEU A 73 -5.09 -5.93 -20.32
N ALA A 74 -4.55 -4.96 -21.07
CA ALA A 74 -3.13 -4.96 -21.41
C ALA A 74 -2.31 -4.90 -20.11
N PRO A 75 -1.11 -5.53 -20.08
CA PRO A 75 -0.22 -5.43 -18.93
C PRO A 75 0.00 -3.97 -18.57
N ALA A 76 -0.18 -3.62 -17.30
CA ALA A 76 0.34 -2.35 -16.82
C ALA A 76 1.87 -2.42 -16.98
N GLY A 77 2.49 -1.33 -17.46
CA GLY A 77 3.93 -1.27 -17.74
C GLY A 77 4.78 -1.51 -16.49
N ASP A 78 5.48 -0.50 -16.01
CA ASP A 78 6.26 -0.66 -14.79
C ASP A 78 5.30 -0.96 -13.61
N VAL A 79 5.29 -2.20 -13.13
CA VAL A 79 4.54 -2.65 -11.95
C VAL A 79 5.27 -2.12 -10.73
N HIS A 80 5.38 -0.80 -10.62
CA HIS A 80 5.96 -0.17 -9.45
C HIS A 80 5.02 -0.42 -8.27
N ALA A 81 5.51 -1.23 -7.33
CA ALA A 81 4.84 -1.71 -6.12
C ALA A 81 4.44 -0.56 -5.18
N GLY A 82 3.42 0.19 -5.59
CA GLY A 82 2.92 1.36 -4.89
C GLY A 82 1.41 1.29 -4.75
N VAL A 83 0.92 1.82 -3.63
CA VAL A 83 -0.53 1.85 -3.33
C VAL A 83 -1.32 2.58 -4.41
N ASP A 84 -0.76 3.61 -5.02
CA ASP A 84 -1.44 4.37 -6.08
C ASP A 84 -1.50 3.60 -7.41
N ALA A 85 -0.44 2.86 -7.76
CA ALA A 85 -0.46 1.96 -8.92
C ALA A 85 -1.49 0.84 -8.71
N LEU A 86 -1.52 0.24 -7.52
CA LEU A 86 -2.53 -0.75 -7.14
C LEU A 86 -3.96 -0.19 -7.22
N ARG A 87 -4.18 1.02 -6.70
CA ARG A 87 -5.49 1.70 -6.77
C ARG A 87 -5.91 1.96 -8.20
N ALA A 88 -5.01 2.47 -9.04
CA ALA A 88 -5.30 2.72 -10.45
C ALA A 88 -5.68 1.40 -11.14
N ARG A 89 -4.89 0.35 -10.94
CA ARG A 89 -5.14 -0.95 -11.57
C ARG A 89 -6.45 -1.61 -11.12
N ARG A 90 -6.80 -1.51 -9.83
CA ARG A 90 -8.09 -1.99 -9.32
C ARG A 90 -9.29 -1.21 -9.90
N ARG A 91 -9.12 0.07 -10.25
CA ARG A 91 -10.15 0.83 -10.96
C ARG A 91 -10.34 0.30 -12.37
N ASP A 92 -9.26 0.06 -13.12
CA ASP A 92 -9.34 -0.51 -14.46
C ASP A 92 -10.09 -1.86 -14.46
N VAL A 93 -9.76 -2.74 -13.51
CA VAL A 93 -10.47 -4.01 -13.28
C VAL A 93 -11.96 -3.77 -13.02
N SER A 94 -12.28 -2.85 -12.11
CA SER A 94 -13.67 -2.52 -11.76
C SER A 94 -14.46 -1.97 -12.95
N ASP A 95 -13.82 -1.20 -13.82
CA ASP A 95 -14.43 -0.62 -15.01
C ASP A 95 -14.74 -1.70 -16.06
N VAL A 96 -13.85 -2.67 -16.24
CA VAL A 96 -14.10 -3.85 -17.09
C VAL A 96 -15.26 -4.68 -16.56
N LEU A 97 -15.27 -4.97 -15.25
CA LEU A 97 -16.37 -5.71 -14.63
C LEU A 97 -17.70 -4.96 -14.79
N ARG A 98 -17.71 -3.64 -14.56
CA ARG A 98 -18.91 -2.81 -14.73
C ARG A 98 -19.46 -2.89 -16.15
N ALA A 99 -18.60 -2.81 -17.16
CA ALA A 99 -19.01 -2.93 -18.56
C ALA A 99 -19.59 -4.32 -18.85
N ALA A 100 -18.93 -5.39 -18.40
CA ALA A 100 -19.38 -6.77 -18.59
C ALA A 100 -20.76 -7.02 -17.97
N TYR A 101 -21.02 -6.47 -16.77
CA TYR A 101 -22.32 -6.58 -16.10
C TYR A 101 -23.41 -5.75 -16.77
N ARG A 102 -23.10 -4.52 -17.22
CA ARG A 102 -24.08 -3.64 -17.89
C ARG A 102 -24.49 -4.19 -19.25
N ASP A 103 -23.53 -4.69 -20.01
CA ASP A 103 -23.72 -5.06 -21.42
C ASP A 103 -24.21 -6.52 -21.55
N GLY A 104 -24.39 -7.24 -20.44
CA GLY A 104 -24.97 -8.59 -20.39
C GLY A 104 -24.11 -9.68 -21.05
N ALA A 105 -22.87 -9.37 -21.41
CA ALA A 105 -21.95 -10.26 -22.11
C ALA A 105 -20.69 -10.52 -21.25
N PRO A 106 -20.78 -11.31 -20.17
CA PRO A 106 -19.60 -11.71 -19.43
C PRO A 106 -18.70 -12.56 -20.34
N ARG A 107 -17.42 -12.19 -20.43
CA ARG A 107 -16.41 -13.02 -21.10
C ARG A 107 -16.37 -14.40 -20.42
N ALA A 108 -16.17 -15.46 -21.21
CA ALA A 108 -15.98 -16.80 -20.65
C ALA A 108 -14.85 -16.79 -19.61
N GLY A 109 -15.08 -17.39 -18.44
CA GLY A 109 -14.11 -17.42 -17.34
C GLY A 109 -14.01 -16.15 -16.49
N LEU A 110 -14.80 -15.09 -16.76
CA LEU A 110 -14.80 -13.86 -15.95
C LEU A 110 -15.22 -14.13 -14.51
N VAL A 111 -16.32 -14.86 -14.31
CA VAL A 111 -16.85 -15.17 -12.97
C VAL A 111 -15.87 -16.03 -12.19
N GLU A 112 -15.31 -17.07 -12.81
CA GLU A 112 -14.31 -17.96 -12.21
C GLU A 112 -13.06 -17.18 -11.78
N SER A 113 -12.56 -16.28 -12.63
CA SER A 113 -11.38 -15.46 -12.33
C SER A 113 -11.61 -14.51 -11.15
N VAL A 114 -12.81 -13.93 -11.04
CA VAL A 114 -13.20 -13.06 -9.92
C VAL A 114 -13.38 -13.87 -8.64
N LEU A 115 -13.99 -15.06 -8.72
CA LEU A 115 -14.16 -15.96 -7.57
C LEU A 115 -12.81 -16.39 -6.98
N GLU A 116 -11.89 -16.90 -7.80
CA GLU A 116 -10.56 -17.33 -7.35
C GLU A 116 -9.76 -16.18 -6.70
N PHE A 117 -9.82 -14.99 -7.32
CA PHE A 117 -9.19 -13.80 -6.75
C PHE A 117 -9.77 -13.45 -5.38
N SER A 118 -11.10 -13.51 -5.25
CA SER A 118 -11.83 -13.15 -4.03
C SER A 118 -11.59 -14.16 -2.91
N GLU A 119 -11.59 -15.46 -3.21
CA GLU A 119 -11.27 -16.52 -2.24
C GLU A 119 -9.87 -16.33 -1.65
N THR A 120 -8.89 -16.04 -2.51
CA THR A 120 -7.51 -15.82 -2.08
C THR A 120 -7.37 -14.52 -1.28
N ASP A 121 -8.05 -13.44 -1.69
CA ASP A 121 -8.06 -12.16 -0.94
C ASP A 121 -8.68 -12.32 0.45
N VAL A 122 -9.81 -13.03 0.55
CA VAL A 122 -10.47 -13.32 1.82
C VAL A 122 -9.61 -14.19 2.74
N ALA A 123 -8.97 -15.24 2.22
CA ALA A 123 -8.11 -16.13 3.02
C ALA A 123 -6.94 -15.35 3.67
N GLU A 124 -6.34 -14.41 2.95
CA GLU A 124 -5.23 -13.59 3.46
C GLU A 124 -5.71 -12.58 4.52
N GLN A 125 -6.86 -11.94 4.33
CA GLN A 125 -7.42 -11.00 5.32
C GLN A 125 -7.77 -11.71 6.64
N ILE A 126 -8.28 -12.95 6.57
CA ILE A 126 -8.61 -13.75 7.75
C ILE A 126 -7.33 -14.25 8.45
N SER A 127 -6.27 -14.56 7.70
CA SER A 127 -5.04 -15.15 8.24
C SER A 127 -4.18 -14.16 9.06
N VAL A 128 -4.23 -12.86 8.80
CA VAL A 128 -3.35 -11.89 9.49
C VAL A 128 -3.93 -11.47 10.84
N GLY A 129 -5.25 -11.28 10.94
CA GLY A 129 -5.91 -10.87 12.19
C GLY A 129 -5.79 -11.89 13.33
N LEU A 130 -5.56 -13.16 13.02
CA LEU A 130 -5.43 -14.26 13.99
C LEU A 130 -3.99 -14.54 14.43
N ARG A 131 -2.96 -14.02 13.75
CA ARG A 131 -1.54 -14.27 14.11
C ARG A 131 -1.06 -13.49 15.32
N ALA A 132 -1.61 -12.31 15.59
CA ALA A 132 -1.19 -11.48 16.71
C ALA A 132 -1.73 -11.93 18.09
N GLY A 133 -2.65 -12.92 18.12
CA GLY A 133 -3.29 -13.42 19.34
C GLY A 133 -2.90 -14.83 19.76
N LEU A 134 -1.99 -15.49 19.04
CA LEU A 134 -1.51 -16.83 19.40
C LEU A 134 -0.32 -16.70 20.35
N PRO A 135 -0.34 -17.34 21.54
CA PRO A 135 0.84 -17.39 22.39
C PRO A 135 1.96 -18.13 21.65
N ILE A 136 3.19 -17.59 21.79
CA ILE A 136 4.43 -18.13 21.20
C ILE A 136 4.74 -19.51 21.79
#